data_AF-A0A4U8UTD8-F1
#
_entry.id   AF-A0A4U8UTD8-F1
#
_cell.length_a   1.000
_cell.length_b   1.000
_cell.length_c   1.000
_cell.angle_alpha   90.00
_cell.angle_beta   90.00
_cell.angle_gamma   90.00
#
_symmetry.space_group_name_H-M   'P 1'
#
loop_
_entity.id
_entity.type
_entity.pdbx_description
1 polymer ?
#
loop_
_entity_poly.entity_id
_entity_poly.type
_entity_poly.pdbx_seq_one_letter_code
_entity_poly.pdbx_strand_id
1 'polypeptide(L)'
;MIVAAGTEHLLLFLSAFLFPPIFFIVVVVVILASFGKSLGIRERYVNILIRLFEWGARQIDTAAELKRKESEHEISEDELELEDECDGKRELDQPVIRVNNNEREEPVLPLRNGNESDGGFASDSGVTFGSPNSHGSSNSLRRRHGSGTSIIRREASMHFNDVDMEESETVVSSRGWAVIKDSMDFVKAGMEAIIEDEVTSRFEAEQLASWNMLTRNSISFYQFVNWKLSALWVFGFLFRYVFLLPMRLCLFVIGLVFLIFSTAMIGLVPEGETKRTLNKRCMLICHRILSRSLSAVVYFHDEKNKAAEGGICVANHTSPLDVTILSTDNVYALIGQRHSGLLGLMQRAISRASAHIFFERSEVRDRAFVTRTMSEHVGDPLKLPILIFPEGTCINNTSVMMFKKGSFEVGTTIYPIAMKYDSRFGDAFWNSSEQGWFEYLMRMMTSWAIICNVWYLPPMERLEGEDAIDFANRVKKTIAKRGGLVDLDWDGGLKRAKVPKKLVVQQQDRYFSRMARYTSYSEKTKEDETDDATEDQDSCEDVISFVAKSGYKLEDLPEDAVVDDDREEDRSEIENVRPVRERISASANTKAG
;
A
#
# COMPACT_ATOMS: atom_id res chain seq x y z
N MET A 1 -16.47 52.36 -11.83
CA MET A 1 -15.28 52.80 -12.58
C MET A 1 -14.08 53.15 -11.70
N ILE A 2 -14.21 53.97 -10.65
CA ILE A 2 -13.05 54.39 -9.81
C ILE A 2 -12.44 53.21 -9.00
N VAL A 3 -13.25 52.27 -8.50
CA VAL A 3 -12.77 51.06 -7.80
C VAL A 3 -12.07 50.07 -8.75
N ALA A 4 -12.48 50.02 -10.02
CA ALA A 4 -11.85 49.19 -11.05
C ALA A 4 -10.47 49.75 -11.45
N ALA A 5 -10.35 51.07 -11.62
CA ALA A 5 -9.06 51.71 -11.91
C ALA A 5 -8.05 51.54 -10.76
N GLY A 6 -8.48 51.66 -9.50
CA GLY A 6 -7.60 51.45 -8.33
C GLY A 6 -7.11 50.01 -8.18
N THR A 7 -7.95 49.03 -8.52
CA THR A 7 -7.59 47.61 -8.48
C THR A 7 -6.64 47.23 -9.61
N GLU A 8 -6.83 47.78 -10.82
CA GLU A 8 -5.90 47.63 -11.95
C GLU A 8 -4.52 48.23 -11.64
N HIS A 9 -4.46 49.45 -11.09
CA HIS A 9 -3.18 50.07 -10.70
C HIS A 9 -2.48 49.31 -9.57
N LEU A 10 -3.23 48.76 -8.60
CA LEU A 10 -2.68 47.90 -7.56
C LEU A 10 -2.16 46.57 -8.12
N LEU A 11 -2.88 45.95 -9.06
CA LEU A 11 -2.44 44.74 -9.76
C LEU A 11 -1.19 44.97 -10.59
N LEU A 12 -1.12 46.09 -11.31
CA LEU A 12 0.07 46.48 -12.08
C LEU A 12 1.26 46.77 -11.16
N PHE A 13 1.03 47.43 -10.03
CA PHE A 13 2.08 47.70 -9.05
C PHE A 13 2.58 46.40 -8.38
N LEU A 14 1.67 45.53 -7.93
CA LEU A 14 2.00 44.24 -7.33
C LEU A 14 2.71 43.32 -8.33
N SER A 15 2.26 43.27 -9.58
CA SER A 15 2.92 42.48 -10.63
C SER A 15 4.29 43.05 -10.96
N ALA A 16 4.45 44.36 -11.11
CA ALA A 16 5.75 44.98 -11.36
C ALA A 16 6.75 44.79 -10.20
N PHE A 17 6.28 44.69 -8.96
CA PHE A 17 7.13 44.46 -7.79
C PHE A 17 7.45 42.98 -7.56
N LEU A 18 6.48 42.08 -7.73
CA LEU A 18 6.65 40.63 -7.48
C LEU A 18 7.26 39.89 -8.67
N PHE A 19 7.03 40.34 -9.90
CA PHE A 19 7.48 39.63 -11.10
C PHE A 19 9.01 39.60 -11.24
N PRO A 20 9.76 40.72 -11.12
CA PRO A 20 11.21 40.69 -11.25
C PRO A 20 11.93 39.74 -10.28
N PRO A 21 11.63 39.72 -8.95
CA PRO A 21 12.29 38.78 -8.05
C PRO A 21 11.88 37.33 -8.31
N ILE A 22 10.61 37.04 -8.63
CA ILE A 22 10.16 35.68 -8.95
C ILE A 22 10.82 35.20 -10.24
N PHE A 23 10.87 36.04 -11.28
CA PHE A 23 11.55 35.75 -12.53
C PHE A 23 13.04 35.47 -12.31
N PHE A 24 13.72 36.30 -11.53
CA PHE A 24 15.12 36.09 -11.18
C PHE A 24 15.32 34.75 -10.46
N ILE A 25 14.48 34.41 -9.49
CA ILE A 25 14.54 33.12 -8.78
C ILE A 25 14.33 31.96 -9.77
N VAL A 26 13.34 32.04 -10.65
CA VAL A 26 13.07 31.02 -11.68
C VAL A 26 14.28 30.82 -12.58
N VAL A 27 14.87 31.91 -13.09
CA VAL A 27 16.07 31.86 -13.94
C VAL A 27 17.25 31.22 -13.20
N VAL A 28 17.51 31.63 -11.95
CA VAL A 28 18.57 31.05 -11.12
C VAL A 28 18.34 29.54 -10.91
N VAL A 29 17.12 29.13 -10.59
CA VAL A 29 16.76 27.71 -10.40
C VAL A 29 17.01 26.89 -11.67
N VAL A 30 16.65 27.43 -12.84
CA VAL A 30 16.86 26.80 -14.14
C VAL A 30 18.36 26.70 -14.46
N ILE A 31 19.14 27.77 -14.29
CA ILE A 31 20.59 27.77 -14.53
C ILE A 31 21.27 26.74 -13.63
N LEU A 32 20.95 26.72 -12.34
CA LEU A 32 21.48 25.74 -11.41
C LEU A 32 21.08 24.31 -11.80
N ALA A 33 19.92 24.12 -12.43
CA ALA A 33 19.45 22.81 -12.88
C ALA A 33 20.27 22.32 -14.06
N SER A 34 20.63 23.24 -14.96
CA SER A 34 21.52 22.98 -16.09
C SER A 34 22.87 22.41 -15.65
N PHE A 35 23.42 22.93 -14.55
CA PHE A 35 24.69 22.45 -13.98
C PHE A 35 24.56 21.31 -12.96
N GLY A 36 23.33 20.89 -12.62
CA GLY A 36 23.11 19.89 -11.56
C GLY A 36 23.52 20.36 -10.16
N LYS A 37 23.62 21.68 -9.93
CA LYS A 37 23.97 22.26 -8.63
C LYS A 37 22.72 22.75 -7.90
N SER A 38 22.80 22.83 -6.57
CA SER A 38 21.79 23.42 -5.69
C SER A 38 22.49 24.42 -4.77
N LEU A 39 21.84 25.53 -4.44
CA LEU A 39 22.35 26.49 -3.44
C LEU A 39 22.07 26.06 -1.99
N GLY A 40 21.55 24.85 -1.78
CA GLY A 40 21.18 24.36 -0.44
C GLY A 40 19.87 24.97 0.10
N ILE A 41 19.20 25.83 -0.67
CA ILE A 41 18.00 26.57 -0.23
C ILE A 41 16.86 25.61 0.08
N ARG A 42 16.69 24.56 -0.72
CA ARG A 42 15.59 23.60 -0.58
C ARG A 42 15.82 22.68 0.61
N GLU A 43 17.06 22.30 0.86
CA GLU A 43 17.52 21.52 2.01
C GLU A 43 17.31 22.33 3.30
N ARG A 44 17.62 23.64 3.29
CA ARG A 44 17.28 24.55 4.38
C ARG A 44 15.78 24.69 4.59
N TYR A 45 15.00 24.82 3.52
CA TYR A 45 13.54 24.87 3.58
C TYR A 45 12.94 23.59 4.19
N VAL A 46 13.42 22.41 3.78
CA VAL A 46 13.04 21.12 4.39
C VAL A 46 13.40 21.08 5.86
N ASN A 47 14.60 21.52 6.25
CA ASN A 47 15.02 21.56 7.66
C ASN A 47 14.14 22.50 8.50
N ILE A 48 13.70 23.64 7.94
CA ILE A 48 12.75 24.54 8.60
C ILE A 48 11.40 23.84 8.77
N LEU A 49 10.90 23.14 7.75
CA LEU A 49 9.65 22.38 7.84
C LEU A 49 9.72 21.28 8.90
N ILE A 50 10.84 20.56 9.02
CA ILE A 50 11.04 19.56 10.08
C ILE A 50 10.86 20.20 11.45
N ARG A 51 11.55 21.31 11.71
CA ARG A 51 11.44 22.03 12.99
C ARG A 51 10.02 22.51 13.26
N LEU A 52 9.30 22.96 12.23
CA LEU A 52 7.90 23.35 12.35
C LEU A 52 6.99 22.17 12.66
N PHE A 53 7.20 21.01 12.03
CA PHE A 53 6.43 19.79 12.31
C PHE A 53 6.71 19.25 13.71
N GLU A 54 7.97 19.20 14.14
CA GLU A 54 8.36 18.80 15.50
C GLU A 54 7.73 19.72 16.55
N TRP A 55 7.75 21.04 16.32
CA TRP A 55 7.07 21.98 17.18
C TRP A 55 5.55 21.73 17.21
N GLY A 56 4.92 21.53 16.06
CA GLY A 56 3.49 21.24 15.96
C GLY A 56 3.08 19.95 16.68
N ALA A 57 3.88 18.88 16.53
CA ALA A 57 3.66 17.61 17.20
C ALA A 57 3.70 17.76 18.74
N ARG A 58 4.72 18.46 19.28
CA ARG A 58 4.81 18.74 20.73
C ARG A 58 3.59 19.50 21.26
N GLN A 59 3.06 20.44 20.49
CA GLN A 59 1.86 21.19 20.88
C GLN A 59 0.62 20.30 20.97
N ILE A 60 0.50 19.30 20.09
CA ILE A 60 -0.60 18.34 20.09
C ILE A 60 -0.47 17.38 21.28
N ASP A 61 0.73 16.86 21.52
CA ASP A 61 0.99 15.96 22.66
C ASP A 61 0.68 16.67 23.99
N THR A 62 1.12 17.93 24.12
CA THR A 62 0.82 18.75 25.31
C THR A 62 -0.68 19.00 25.47
N ALA A 63 -1.40 19.30 24.38
CA ALA A 63 -2.84 19.51 24.42
C ALA A 63 -3.62 18.22 24.76
N ALA A 64 -3.16 17.07 24.25
CA ALA A 64 -3.72 15.77 24.58
C ALA A 64 -3.50 15.39 26.05
N GLU A 65 -2.33 15.71 26.61
CA GLU A 65 -2.03 15.49 28.02
C GLU A 65 -2.89 16.38 28.94
N LEU A 66 -3.06 17.65 28.59
CA LEU A 66 -3.95 18.56 29.34
C LEU A 66 -5.40 18.06 29.34
N LYS A 67 -5.91 17.63 28.18
CA LYS A 67 -7.28 17.11 28.08
C LYS A 67 -7.48 15.80 28.86
N ARG A 68 -6.46 14.93 28.91
CA ARG A 68 -6.50 13.74 29.77
C ARG A 68 -6.56 14.11 31.24
N LYS A 69 -5.78 15.10 31.67
CA LYS A 69 -5.81 15.61 33.06
C LYS A 69 -7.15 16.27 33.40
N GLU A 70 -7.74 17.01 32.47
CA GLU A 70 -9.10 17.58 32.63
C GLU A 70 -10.13 16.45 32.79
N SER A 71 -10.11 15.42 31.93
CA SER A 71 -11.03 14.29 32.08
C SER A 71 -10.81 13.46 33.35
N GLU A 72 -9.56 13.31 33.81
CA GLU A 72 -9.26 12.65 35.08
C GLU A 72 -9.74 13.49 36.27
N HIS A 73 -9.67 14.81 36.18
CA HIS A 73 -10.16 15.72 37.21
C HIS A 73 -11.70 15.74 37.26
N GLU A 74 -12.38 15.78 36.11
CA GLU A 74 -13.85 15.68 36.03
C GLU A 74 -14.34 14.35 36.63
N ILE A 75 -13.71 13.22 36.31
CA ILE A 75 -14.06 11.92 36.90
C ILE A 75 -13.85 11.92 38.43
N SER A 76 -12.79 12.56 38.92
CA SER A 76 -12.54 12.65 40.36
C SER A 76 -13.52 13.57 41.10
N GLU A 77 -14.00 14.64 40.44
CA GLU A 77 -15.03 15.52 41.00
C GLU A 77 -16.40 14.83 41.00
N ASP A 78 -16.74 14.11 39.94
CA ASP A 78 -17.97 13.29 39.87
C ASP A 78 -17.96 12.17 40.92
N GLU A 79 -16.82 11.51 41.18
CA GLU A 79 -16.69 10.52 42.25
C GLU A 79 -16.86 11.14 43.65
N LEU A 80 -16.31 12.34 43.89
CA LEU A 80 -16.46 13.06 45.16
C LEU A 80 -17.90 13.56 45.37
N GLU A 81 -18.58 14.04 44.33
CA GLU A 81 -20.00 14.42 44.41
C GLU A 81 -20.92 13.22 44.66
N LEU A 82 -20.61 12.05 44.08
CA LEU A 82 -21.35 10.80 44.34
C LEU A 82 -21.12 10.25 45.76
N GLU A 83 -19.94 10.43 46.34
CA GLU A 83 -19.66 10.08 47.73
C GLU A 83 -20.41 11.01 48.72
N ASP A 84 -20.49 12.32 48.44
CA ASP A 84 -21.23 13.28 49.27
C ASP A 84 -22.77 13.09 49.17
N GLU A 85 -23.32 12.66 48.02
CA GLU A 85 -24.74 12.27 47.93
C GLU A 85 -25.06 10.95 48.65
N CYS A 86 -24.08 10.04 48.79
CA CYS A 86 -24.25 8.75 49.47
C CYS A 86 -24.12 8.83 51.01
N ASP A 87 -23.61 9.93 51.56
CA ASP A 87 -23.51 10.15 53.02
C ASP A 87 -24.78 10.81 53.63
N GLY A 88 -25.69 11.30 52.78
CA GLY A 88 -26.97 11.91 53.19
C GLY A 88 -28.09 10.94 53.59
N LYS A 89 -27.90 9.62 53.44
CA LYS A 89 -28.89 8.60 53.84
C LYS A 89 -28.20 7.33 54.34
N ARG A 90 -27.88 7.26 55.63
CA ARG A 90 -27.70 5.98 56.32
C ARG A 90 -27.88 6.15 57.83
N GLU A 91 -29.05 5.76 58.34
CA GLU A 91 -29.21 5.30 59.71
C GLU A 91 -29.94 3.95 59.71
N LEU A 92 -29.26 2.92 60.26
CA LEU A 92 -29.65 1.54 60.64
C LEU A 92 -29.95 0.54 59.49
N ASP A 93 -29.49 -0.73 59.45
CA ASP A 93 -28.94 -1.67 60.43
C ASP A 93 -28.15 -2.82 59.70
N GLN A 94 -26.96 -3.20 60.22
CA GLN A 94 -26.13 -4.46 60.17
C GLN A 94 -26.16 -5.51 59.01
N PRO A 95 -25.17 -6.46 58.87
CA PRO A 95 -23.90 -6.69 59.60
C PRO A 95 -22.63 -6.80 58.72
N VAL A 96 -21.49 -6.74 59.41
CA VAL A 96 -20.11 -6.81 58.89
C VAL A 96 -19.65 -8.25 58.64
N ILE A 97 -19.13 -8.53 57.44
CA ILE A 97 -18.22 -9.66 57.20
C ILE A 97 -16.85 -9.09 56.80
N ARG A 98 -15.87 -9.23 57.70
CA ARG A 98 -14.46 -8.90 57.47
C ARG A 98 -13.78 -10.03 56.71
N VAL A 99 -13.11 -9.71 55.60
CA VAL A 99 -11.96 -10.48 55.12
C VAL A 99 -10.84 -9.49 54.81
N ASN A 100 -9.83 -9.48 55.68
CA ASN A 100 -8.54 -8.83 55.47
C ASN A 100 -7.76 -9.60 54.41
N ASN A 101 -7.06 -8.91 53.50
CA ASN A 101 -5.81 -9.39 52.93
C ASN A 101 -4.93 -8.19 52.57
N ASN A 102 -3.86 -8.03 53.36
CA ASN A 102 -2.84 -7.01 53.20
C ASN A 102 -1.50 -7.73 53.39
N GLU A 103 -0.85 -8.20 52.33
CA GLU A 103 0.59 -8.54 52.36
C GLU A 103 1.24 -8.13 51.03
N ARG A 104 2.32 -7.35 51.15
CA ARG A 104 3.24 -6.94 50.09
C ARG A 104 4.29 -8.02 49.92
N GLU A 105 4.64 -8.41 48.69
CA GLU A 105 5.93 -9.07 48.39
C GLU A 105 6.50 -8.63 47.03
N GLU A 106 7.84 -8.52 47.02
CA GLU A 106 8.72 -8.04 45.94
C GLU A 106 8.90 -9.03 44.76
N PRO A 107 9.37 -8.58 43.58
CA PRO A 107 9.59 -9.47 42.44
C PRO A 107 10.93 -10.23 42.55
N VAL A 108 10.82 -11.56 42.60
CA VAL A 108 11.93 -12.53 42.59
C VAL A 108 12.43 -12.79 41.15
N LEU A 109 13.73 -12.62 40.95
CA LEU A 109 14.51 -13.07 39.79
C LEU A 109 14.55 -14.61 39.70
N PRO A 110 14.57 -15.23 38.51
CA PRO A 110 15.10 -16.59 38.35
C PRO A 110 16.55 -16.60 37.88
N LEU A 111 17.34 -17.41 38.58
CA LEU A 111 18.73 -17.76 38.37
C LEU A 111 18.99 -18.56 37.07
N ARG A 112 20.24 -18.45 36.63
CA ARG A 112 20.92 -19.19 35.55
C ARG A 112 21.63 -20.45 36.10
N ASN A 113 21.55 -21.55 35.36
CA ASN A 113 22.61 -22.54 35.03
C ASN A 113 21.97 -23.69 34.22
N GLY A 114 22.51 -24.26 33.15
CA GLY A 114 23.76 -24.08 32.40
C GLY A 114 23.78 -25.05 31.19
N ASN A 115 24.74 -24.81 30.28
CA ASN A 115 25.23 -25.64 29.16
C ASN A 115 24.29 -26.00 27.99
N GLU A 116 24.54 -25.38 26.82
CA GLU A 116 25.05 -26.05 25.62
C GLU A 116 25.57 -25.02 24.59
N SER A 117 26.45 -25.48 23.72
CA SER A 117 27.53 -24.77 23.01
C SER A 117 27.23 -24.42 21.54
N ASP A 118 28.22 -23.76 20.90
CA ASP A 118 28.40 -23.38 19.48
C ASP A 118 27.62 -22.15 18.96
N GLY A 119 28.19 -21.17 18.25
CA GLY A 119 29.54 -20.93 17.76
C GLY A 119 29.51 -19.88 16.62
N GLY A 120 30.37 -18.84 16.67
CA GLY A 120 30.70 -17.90 15.58
C GLY A 120 29.58 -16.90 15.17
N PHE A 121 29.83 -15.67 14.72
CA PHE A 121 31.02 -15.00 14.20
C PHE A 121 30.83 -13.48 14.37
N ALA A 122 31.87 -12.79 14.82
CA ALA A 122 31.91 -11.34 14.90
C ALA A 122 32.15 -10.73 13.50
N SER A 123 31.49 -9.62 13.19
CA SER A 123 32.04 -8.63 12.26
C SER A 123 31.68 -7.22 12.71
N ASP A 124 32.74 -6.55 13.15
CA ASP A 124 32.88 -5.16 13.49
C ASP A 124 32.91 -4.30 12.21
N SER A 125 32.21 -3.18 12.19
CA SER A 125 32.55 -1.97 11.42
C SER A 125 31.54 -0.86 11.72
N GLY A 126 31.85 -0.09 12.76
CA GLY A 126 31.17 1.15 13.09
C GLY A 126 31.46 2.29 12.11
N VAL A 127 30.45 3.13 11.89
CA VAL A 127 30.61 4.54 11.50
C VAL A 127 29.66 5.37 12.35
N THR A 128 30.23 6.13 13.27
CA THR A 128 29.58 7.08 14.18
C THR A 128 29.31 8.42 13.49
N PHE A 129 28.10 8.98 13.64
CA PHE A 129 27.86 10.41 13.49
C PHE A 129 27.54 11.00 14.87
N GLY A 130 28.36 11.96 15.30
CA GLY A 130 28.23 12.66 16.58
C GLY A 130 27.16 13.74 16.57
N SER A 131 26.48 13.89 17.71
CA SER A 131 25.64 15.03 18.06
C SER A 131 25.88 15.36 19.55
N PRO A 132 25.95 16.63 19.98
CA PRO A 132 26.33 16.97 21.34
C PRO A 132 25.14 16.91 22.32
N ASN A 133 25.49 16.58 23.55
CA ASN A 133 24.68 16.40 24.76
C ASN A 133 23.43 17.29 24.90
N SER A 134 22.30 16.65 25.19
CA SER A 134 21.29 17.18 26.11
C SER A 134 20.74 16.04 26.97
N HIS A 135 20.85 16.19 28.29
CA HIS A 135 20.27 15.30 29.28
C HIS A 135 18.74 15.46 29.31
N GLY A 136 17.99 14.37 29.29
CA GLY A 136 16.54 14.39 29.51
C GLY A 136 15.84 13.05 29.26
N SER A 137 15.57 12.34 30.36
CA SER A 137 14.58 11.29 30.61
C SER A 137 14.27 10.23 29.53
N SER A 138 14.64 9.00 29.85
CA SER A 138 14.33 7.75 29.17
C SER A 138 12.84 7.38 29.26
N ASN A 139 12.12 7.51 28.14
CA ASN A 139 10.91 6.72 27.87
C ASN A 139 11.18 5.76 26.71
N SER A 140 10.82 4.50 26.94
CA SER A 140 11.16 3.33 26.15
C SER A 140 10.65 3.41 24.70
N LEU A 141 11.54 3.72 23.76
CA LEU A 141 11.35 3.39 22.36
C LEU A 141 11.53 1.87 22.20
N ARG A 142 10.40 1.16 22.20
CA ARG A 142 10.32 -0.26 21.91
C ARG A 142 10.78 -0.47 20.46
N ARG A 143 12.06 -0.85 20.29
CA ARG A 143 12.60 -1.39 19.03
C ARG A 143 11.67 -2.53 18.59
N ARG A 144 10.91 -2.33 17.51
CA ARG A 144 10.27 -3.42 16.78
C ARG A 144 11.38 -4.25 16.13
N HIS A 145 11.76 -5.34 16.79
CA HIS A 145 12.55 -6.39 16.17
C HIS A 145 11.70 -7.06 15.07
N GLY A 146 12.31 -7.24 13.90
CA GLY A 146 11.73 -8.00 12.81
C GLY A 146 11.75 -9.49 13.12
N SER A 147 10.56 -10.06 13.32
CA SER A 147 10.15 -11.41 12.90
C SER A 147 8.66 -11.58 13.23
N GLY A 148 7.82 -11.84 12.22
CA GLY A 148 6.38 -12.08 12.36
C GLY A 148 5.54 -10.90 11.87
N THR A 149 5.01 -11.02 10.66
CA THR A 149 4.14 -10.03 10.00
C THR A 149 2.73 -9.96 10.57
N SER A 150 2.39 -10.79 11.56
CA SER A 150 1.05 -10.84 12.13
C SER A 150 0.99 -10.12 13.49
N ILE A 151 0.05 -9.19 13.64
CA ILE A 151 -0.21 -8.47 14.90
C ILE A 151 -0.92 -9.40 15.89
N ILE A 152 -1.71 -10.34 15.37
CA ILE A 152 -2.37 -11.43 16.09
C ILE A 152 -1.77 -12.73 15.54
N ARG A 153 -1.77 -13.83 16.30
CA ARG A 153 -1.47 -15.13 15.69
C ARG A 153 -2.72 -15.51 14.89
N ARG A 154 -2.62 -15.74 13.58
CA ARG A 154 -3.74 -16.34 12.81
C ARG A 154 -4.04 -17.69 13.42
N GLU A 155 -5.04 -17.73 14.30
CA GLU A 155 -5.54 -18.96 14.91
C GLU A 155 -6.69 -19.52 14.08
N ALA A 156 -7.41 -18.66 13.36
CA ALA A 156 -8.51 -19.01 12.47
C ALA A 156 -8.12 -18.85 10.98
N SER A 157 -6.83 -18.94 10.64
CA SER A 157 -6.50 -19.36 9.28
C SER A 157 -7.03 -20.78 9.15
N MET A 158 -8.21 -20.94 8.60
CA MET A 158 -8.64 -22.25 8.11
C MET A 158 -7.64 -22.62 7.02
N HIS A 159 -6.58 -23.32 7.40
CA HIS A 159 -5.82 -24.13 6.47
C HIS A 159 -6.79 -25.22 6.05
N PHE A 160 -7.55 -24.93 4.99
CA PHE A 160 -8.52 -25.85 4.39
C PHE A 160 -7.86 -27.10 3.81
N ASN A 161 -6.53 -27.24 3.94
CA ASN A 161 -5.78 -28.44 3.64
C ASN A 161 -5.79 -29.45 4.81
N ASP A 162 -6.17 -29.03 6.02
CA ASP A 162 -6.30 -29.91 7.20
C ASP A 162 -7.74 -30.35 7.45
N VAL A 163 -8.68 -30.02 6.56
CA VAL A 163 -9.91 -30.80 6.48
C VAL A 163 -9.56 -32.01 5.66
N ASP A 164 -9.00 -33.00 6.37
CA ASP A 164 -9.01 -34.38 5.93
C ASP A 164 -10.34 -34.65 5.23
N MET A 165 -10.22 -35.35 4.11
CA MET A 165 -11.31 -36.02 3.41
C MET A 165 -11.93 -37.12 4.28
N GLU A 166 -12.29 -36.80 5.52
CA GLU A 166 -13.13 -37.63 6.35
C GLU A 166 -14.57 -37.35 5.90
N GLU A 167 -15.05 -38.23 5.02
CA GLU A 167 -16.46 -38.42 4.65
C GLU A 167 -17.33 -38.85 5.85
N SER A 168 -16.78 -38.95 7.06
CA SER A 168 -17.51 -39.39 8.25
C SER A 168 -18.41 -38.29 8.81
N GLU A 169 -19.65 -38.68 9.13
CA GLU A 169 -20.59 -37.86 9.88
C GLU A 169 -20.04 -37.51 11.27
N THR A 170 -20.20 -36.25 11.67
CA THR A 170 -19.81 -35.76 12.99
C THR A 170 -21.04 -35.65 13.87
N VAL A 171 -21.15 -36.53 14.87
CA VAL A 171 -22.26 -36.52 15.84
C VAL A 171 -22.05 -35.37 16.84
N VAL A 172 -23.05 -34.49 16.95
CA VAL A 172 -23.05 -33.34 17.85
C VAL A 172 -24.29 -33.35 18.76
N SER A 173 -24.19 -32.80 19.96
CA SER A 173 -25.32 -32.74 20.91
C SER A 173 -26.46 -31.87 20.40
N SER A 174 -26.16 -30.80 19.66
CA SER A 174 -27.14 -29.96 18.98
C SER A 174 -26.57 -29.46 17.66
N ARG A 175 -27.25 -29.80 16.57
CA ARG A 175 -26.91 -29.29 15.23
C ARG A 175 -26.96 -27.76 15.17
N GLY A 176 -27.92 -27.14 15.86
CA GLY A 176 -28.04 -25.68 15.93
C GLY A 176 -26.83 -25.02 16.57
N TRP A 177 -26.38 -25.52 17.72
CA TRP A 177 -25.18 -25.01 18.39
C TRP A 177 -23.89 -25.24 17.60
N ALA A 178 -23.77 -26.38 16.90
CA ALA A 178 -22.63 -26.65 16.03
C ALA A 178 -22.56 -25.64 14.87
N VAL A 179 -23.70 -25.34 14.23
CA VAL A 179 -23.79 -24.34 13.16
C VAL A 179 -23.46 -22.94 13.67
N ILE A 180 -23.96 -22.54 14.84
CA ILE A 180 -23.63 -21.24 15.46
C ILE A 180 -22.13 -21.16 15.75
N LYS A 181 -21.53 -22.21 16.34
CA LYS A 181 -20.10 -22.25 16.65
C LYS A 181 -19.24 -22.11 15.40
N ASP A 182 -19.52 -22.88 14.36
CA ASP A 182 -18.81 -22.76 13.08
C ASP A 182 -18.99 -21.35 12.49
N SER A 183 -20.21 -20.81 12.52
CA SER A 183 -20.46 -19.45 12.02
C SER A 183 -19.62 -18.40 12.76
N MET A 184 -19.43 -18.55 14.08
CA MET A 184 -18.54 -17.70 14.87
C MET A 184 -17.07 -17.86 14.47
N ASP A 185 -16.63 -19.08 14.12
CA ASP A 185 -15.28 -19.32 13.60
C ASP A 185 -15.07 -18.63 12.24
N PHE A 186 -16.08 -18.63 11.35
CA PHE A 186 -16.02 -17.88 10.09
C PHE A 186 -16.01 -16.37 10.30
N VAL A 187 -16.80 -15.87 11.26
CA VAL A 187 -16.79 -14.44 11.63
C VAL A 187 -15.42 -14.07 12.20
N LYS A 188 -14.83 -14.91 13.08
CA LYS A 188 -13.46 -14.73 13.58
C LYS A 188 -12.45 -14.72 12.44
N ALA A 189 -12.48 -15.70 11.53
CA ALA A 189 -11.59 -15.77 10.38
C ALA A 189 -11.73 -14.55 9.44
N GLY A 190 -12.96 -14.08 9.23
CA GLY A 190 -13.24 -12.87 8.45
C GLY A 190 -12.68 -11.61 9.11
N MET A 191 -12.86 -11.47 10.43
CA MET A 191 -12.27 -10.36 11.21
C MET A 191 -10.74 -10.42 11.22
N GLU A 192 -10.14 -11.59 11.41
CA GLU A 192 -8.68 -11.79 11.33
C GLU A 192 -8.15 -11.41 9.93
N ALA A 193 -8.85 -11.81 8.86
CA ALA A 193 -8.46 -11.45 7.49
C ALA A 193 -8.52 -9.95 7.21
N ILE A 194 -9.47 -9.22 7.83
CA ILE A 194 -9.57 -7.75 7.72
C ILE A 194 -8.47 -7.08 8.55
N ILE A 195 -8.27 -7.52 9.79
CA ILE A 195 -7.26 -6.94 10.71
C ILE A 195 -5.85 -7.15 10.15
N GLU A 196 -5.61 -8.28 9.50
CA GLU A 196 -4.32 -8.67 8.93
C GLU A 196 -4.28 -8.54 7.41
N ASP A 197 -4.97 -7.54 6.87
CA ASP A 197 -4.89 -7.20 5.46
C ASP A 197 -3.50 -6.64 5.10
N GLU A 198 -2.63 -7.55 4.67
CA GLU A 198 -1.28 -7.24 4.22
C GLU A 198 -1.24 -6.59 2.84
N VAL A 199 -2.33 -6.67 2.06
CA VAL A 199 -2.35 -6.39 0.62
C VAL A 199 -3.09 -5.10 0.28
N THR A 200 -4.36 -4.95 0.69
CA THR A 200 -5.20 -3.82 0.25
C THR A 200 -4.70 -2.50 0.85
N SER A 201 -4.27 -2.54 2.10
CA SER A 201 -3.58 -1.44 2.79
C SER A 201 -2.34 -0.90 2.05
N ARG A 202 -1.74 -1.68 1.12
CA ARG A 202 -0.58 -1.25 0.30
C ARG A 202 -0.97 -0.46 -0.95
N PHE A 203 -2.26 -0.45 -1.29
CA PHE A 203 -2.81 0.33 -2.40
C PHE A 203 -3.50 1.61 -1.94
N GLU A 204 -3.39 1.95 -0.67
CA GLU A 204 -3.88 3.20 -0.09
C GLU A 204 -2.74 4.12 0.29
N ALA A 205 -3.00 5.43 0.40
CA ALA A 205 -2.00 6.39 0.87
C ALA A 205 -1.50 6.02 2.28
N GLU A 206 -0.19 6.16 2.53
CA GLU A 206 0.39 5.84 3.83
C GLU A 206 -0.24 6.74 4.92
N GLN A 207 -0.85 6.11 5.93
CA GLN A 207 -1.36 6.81 7.09
C GLN A 207 -0.20 7.22 8.01
N LEU A 208 -0.02 8.52 8.21
CA LEU A 208 1.03 9.05 9.07
C LEU A 208 0.60 8.98 10.53
N ALA A 209 1.47 8.45 11.39
CA ALA A 209 1.26 8.43 12.83
C ALA A 209 1.40 9.83 13.47
N SER A 210 2.12 10.75 12.82
CA SER A 210 2.40 12.09 13.33
C SER A 210 1.70 13.16 12.49
N TRP A 211 1.23 14.21 13.16
CA TRP A 211 0.68 15.38 12.48
C TRP A 211 1.71 16.06 11.57
N ASN A 212 1.23 16.51 10.42
CA ASN A 212 1.94 17.45 9.57
C ASN A 212 0.95 18.51 9.07
N MET A 213 1.47 19.64 8.58
CA MET A 213 0.62 20.66 7.93
C MET A 213 0.06 20.17 6.55
N LEU A 214 0.06 18.86 6.27
CA LEU A 214 -0.48 18.23 5.04
C LEU A 214 -1.77 17.47 5.30
N THR A 215 -2.40 17.62 6.46
CA THR A 215 -3.70 17.01 6.73
C THR A 215 -4.74 17.62 5.77
N ARG A 216 -4.80 17.05 4.58
CA ARG A 216 -5.54 17.61 3.46
C ARG A 216 -7.00 17.18 3.46
N ASN A 217 -7.41 16.30 4.39
CA ASN A 217 -8.81 15.88 4.57
C ASN A 217 -9.13 15.19 5.92
N SER A 218 -8.25 15.16 6.94
CA SER A 218 -8.65 14.50 8.20
C SER A 218 -9.51 15.43 9.04
N ILE A 219 -10.84 15.30 8.87
CA ILE A 219 -11.86 15.95 9.70
C ILE A 219 -11.65 15.62 11.19
N SER A 220 -11.06 14.45 11.50
CA SER A 220 -10.71 14.03 12.86
C SER A 220 -9.74 14.96 13.60
N PHE A 221 -8.91 15.75 12.88
CA PHE A 221 -7.94 16.63 13.54
C PHE A 221 -8.55 17.94 14.08
N TYR A 222 -9.78 18.29 13.69
CA TYR A 222 -10.44 19.50 14.19
C TYR A 222 -10.79 19.44 15.68
N GLN A 223 -10.78 18.24 16.30
CA GLN A 223 -11.10 18.06 17.72
C GLN A 223 -9.95 18.45 18.68
N PHE A 224 -8.77 18.84 18.17
CA PHE A 224 -7.56 19.10 18.99
C PHE A 224 -6.87 20.45 18.73
N VAL A 225 -7.49 21.38 18.01
CA VAL A 225 -6.72 22.51 17.45
C VAL A 225 -6.64 23.71 18.40
N ASN A 226 -5.48 23.85 19.06
CA ASN A 226 -5.01 25.10 19.66
C ASN A 226 -4.97 26.23 18.60
N TRP A 227 -5.42 27.45 18.93
CA TRP A 227 -5.45 28.59 17.98
C TRP A 227 -4.10 28.87 17.30
N LYS A 228 -2.98 28.57 17.97
CA LYS A 228 -1.63 28.71 17.40
C LYS A 228 -1.40 27.75 16.22
N LEU A 229 -1.90 26.53 16.32
CA LEU A 229 -1.79 25.51 15.27
C LEU A 229 -2.72 25.84 14.09
N SER A 230 -3.92 26.36 14.38
CA SER A 230 -4.81 26.92 13.35
C SER A 230 -4.16 28.07 12.58
N ALA A 231 -3.54 29.03 13.28
CA ALA A 231 -2.87 30.16 12.65
C ALA A 231 -1.69 29.70 11.77
N LEU A 232 -0.88 28.75 12.25
CA LEU A 232 0.20 28.15 11.47
C LEU A 232 -0.33 27.42 10.22
N TRP A 233 -1.43 26.68 10.35
CA TRP A 233 -2.07 26.00 9.23
C TRP A 233 -2.60 26.99 8.19
N VAL A 234 -3.28 28.07 8.60
CA VAL A 234 -3.77 29.13 7.68
C VAL A 234 -2.61 29.79 6.96
N PHE A 235 -1.54 30.16 7.68
CA PHE A 235 -0.35 30.72 7.06
C PHE A 235 0.29 29.75 6.07
N GLY A 236 0.41 28.47 6.44
CA GLY A 236 0.94 27.43 5.58
C GLY A 236 0.10 27.20 4.33
N PHE A 237 -1.24 27.25 4.46
CA PHE A 237 -2.19 27.20 3.36
C PHE A 237 -1.96 28.38 2.40
N LEU A 238 -1.96 29.62 2.91
CA LEU A 238 -1.71 30.81 2.09
C LEU A 238 -0.36 30.73 1.37
N PHE A 239 0.70 30.36 2.10
CA PHE A 239 2.04 30.22 1.52
C PHE A 239 2.08 29.22 0.35
N ARG A 240 1.43 28.06 0.53
CA ARG A 240 1.38 26.98 -0.47
C ARG A 240 0.65 27.40 -1.74
N TYR A 241 -0.52 28.00 -1.63
CA TYR A 241 -1.38 28.28 -2.79
C TYR A 241 -1.05 29.62 -3.46
N VAL A 242 -0.54 30.61 -2.72
CA VAL A 242 -0.20 31.94 -3.26
C VAL A 242 1.22 31.99 -3.80
N PHE A 243 2.18 31.30 -3.17
CA PHE A 243 3.60 31.39 -3.57
C PHE A 243 4.14 30.09 -4.18
N LEU A 244 4.03 28.96 -3.48
CA LEU A 244 4.64 27.71 -3.95
C LEU A 244 3.97 27.21 -5.24
N LEU A 245 2.64 27.12 -5.27
CA LEU A 245 1.92 26.55 -6.41
C LEU A 245 2.16 27.33 -7.72
N PRO A 246 2.02 28.68 -7.79
CA PRO A 246 2.27 29.42 -9.02
C PRO A 246 3.73 29.30 -9.48
N MET A 247 4.68 29.37 -8.55
CA MET A 247 6.11 29.20 -8.85
C MET A 247 6.41 27.81 -9.44
N ARG A 248 5.85 26.76 -8.82
CA ARG A 248 5.99 25.38 -9.26
C ARG A 248 5.34 25.15 -10.61
N LEU A 249 4.15 25.69 -10.83
CA LEU A 249 3.47 25.62 -12.12
C LEU A 249 4.32 26.29 -13.22
N CYS A 250 4.88 27.47 -12.97
CA CYS A 250 5.80 28.15 -13.89
C CYS A 250 7.00 27.27 -14.24
N LEU A 251 7.70 26.73 -13.22
CA LEU A 251 8.86 25.85 -13.43
C LEU A 251 8.48 24.57 -14.20
N PHE A 252 7.31 24.00 -13.91
CA PHE A 252 6.82 22.80 -14.59
C PHE A 252 6.55 23.08 -16.07
N VAL A 253 5.87 24.19 -16.39
CA VAL A 253 5.60 24.61 -17.77
C VAL A 253 6.90 24.88 -18.51
N ILE A 254 7.86 25.56 -17.89
CA ILE A 254 9.21 25.78 -18.48
C ILE A 254 9.89 24.43 -18.76
N GLY A 255 9.88 23.51 -17.79
CA GLY A 255 10.47 22.18 -17.94
C GLY A 255 9.80 21.36 -19.06
N LEU A 256 8.47 21.44 -19.18
CA LEU A 256 7.70 20.73 -20.21
C LEU A 256 7.92 21.31 -21.61
N VAL A 257 7.93 22.64 -21.74
CA VAL A 257 8.25 23.31 -23.02
C VAL A 257 9.68 22.99 -23.44
N PHE A 258 10.62 23.08 -22.50
CA PHE A 258 12.01 22.70 -22.74
C PHE A 258 12.12 21.24 -23.18
N LEU A 259 11.41 20.31 -22.54
CA LEU A 259 11.36 18.89 -22.95
C LEU A 259 10.93 18.75 -24.40
N ILE A 260 9.75 19.28 -24.73
CA ILE A 260 9.11 19.10 -26.04
C ILE A 260 9.99 19.69 -27.15
N PHE A 261 10.55 20.88 -26.91
CA PHE A 261 11.38 21.60 -27.86
C PHE A 261 12.76 20.96 -28.02
N SER A 262 13.45 20.67 -26.90
CA SER A 262 14.78 20.06 -26.95
C SER A 262 14.78 18.70 -27.63
N THR A 263 13.79 17.85 -27.35
CA THR A 263 13.67 16.55 -28.04
C THR A 263 13.22 16.68 -29.49
N ALA A 264 12.59 17.79 -29.89
CA ALA A 264 12.28 18.08 -31.29
C ALA A 264 13.56 18.39 -32.05
N MET A 265 14.39 19.28 -31.48
CA MET A 265 15.67 19.64 -32.07
C MET A 265 16.61 18.43 -32.12
N ILE A 266 16.69 17.63 -31.06
CA ILE A 266 17.50 16.39 -31.05
C ILE A 266 17.00 15.37 -32.07
N GLY A 267 15.68 15.27 -32.27
CA GLY A 267 15.10 14.36 -33.27
C GLY A 267 15.50 14.69 -34.71
N LEU A 268 15.89 15.93 -35.00
CA LEU A 268 16.40 16.37 -36.30
C LEU A 268 17.90 16.07 -36.49
N VAL A 269 18.61 15.73 -35.42
CA VAL A 269 20.04 15.40 -35.48
C VAL A 269 20.21 13.95 -35.96
N PRO A 270 21.11 13.68 -36.92
CA PRO A 270 21.44 12.32 -37.36
C PRO A 270 21.90 11.41 -36.21
N GLU A 271 21.67 10.10 -36.33
CA GLU A 271 22.14 9.14 -35.35
C GLU A 271 23.66 9.16 -35.23
N GLY A 272 24.16 9.27 -33.99
CA GLY A 272 25.58 9.38 -33.72
C GLY A 272 25.89 9.78 -32.28
N GLU A 273 27.18 9.88 -31.96
CA GLU A 273 27.66 10.22 -30.61
C GLU A 273 27.23 11.62 -30.15
N THR A 274 27.17 12.56 -31.08
CA THR A 274 26.71 13.93 -30.83
C THR A 274 25.25 13.97 -30.40
N LYS A 275 24.37 13.25 -31.12
CA LYS A 275 22.95 13.09 -30.74
C LYS A 275 22.82 12.47 -29.36
N ARG A 276 23.55 11.38 -29.08
CA ARG A 276 23.51 10.69 -27.77
C ARG A 276 23.97 11.61 -26.63
N THR A 277 25.08 12.32 -26.81
CA THR A 277 25.62 13.22 -25.79
C THR A 277 24.69 14.41 -25.54
N LEU A 278 24.17 15.00 -26.61
CA LEU A 278 23.20 16.09 -26.52
C LEU A 278 21.92 15.63 -25.82
N ASN A 279 21.40 14.47 -26.20
CA ASN A 279 20.23 13.86 -25.58
C ASN A 279 20.46 13.60 -24.08
N LYS A 280 21.57 12.96 -23.71
CA LYS A 280 21.91 12.70 -22.30
C LYS A 280 21.94 13.99 -21.48
N ARG A 281 22.56 15.05 -22.00
CA ARG A 281 22.59 16.37 -21.33
C ARG A 281 21.20 16.99 -21.24
N CYS A 282 20.47 17.09 -22.35
CA CYS A 282 19.14 17.70 -22.38
C CYS A 282 18.15 16.97 -21.45
N MET A 283 18.17 15.64 -21.44
CA MET A 283 17.29 14.83 -20.59
C MET A 283 17.59 15.03 -19.10
N LEU A 284 18.87 15.06 -18.70
CA LEU A 284 19.24 15.37 -17.31
C LEU A 284 18.77 16.77 -16.92
N ILE A 285 19.02 17.79 -17.75
CA ILE A 285 18.60 19.17 -17.48
C ILE A 285 17.07 19.25 -17.34
N CYS A 286 16.34 18.64 -18.27
CA CYS A 286 14.90 18.64 -18.26
C CYS A 286 14.32 18.00 -16.98
N HIS A 287 14.74 16.78 -16.65
CA HIS A 287 14.24 16.09 -15.45
C HIS A 287 14.67 16.79 -14.17
N ARG A 288 15.83 17.45 -14.13
CA ARG A 288 16.23 18.31 -13.01
C ARG A 288 15.30 19.51 -12.84
N ILE A 289 14.86 20.14 -13.93
CA ILE A 289 13.89 21.25 -13.88
C ILE A 289 12.52 20.73 -13.42
N LEU A 290 12.02 19.63 -13.99
CA LEU A 290 10.74 19.02 -13.62
C LEU A 290 10.73 18.52 -12.16
N SER A 291 11.83 17.93 -11.69
CA SER A 291 11.99 17.53 -10.29
C SER A 291 11.97 18.75 -9.36
N ARG A 292 12.62 19.86 -9.76
CA ARG A 292 12.60 21.14 -9.01
C ARG A 292 11.24 21.80 -8.98
N SER A 293 10.41 21.63 -10.01
CA SER A 293 9.05 22.14 -10.01
C SER A 293 8.15 21.44 -8.98
N LEU A 294 8.57 20.31 -8.42
CA LEU A 294 7.86 19.64 -7.31
C LEU A 294 8.55 19.84 -5.96
N SER A 295 9.55 20.73 -5.90
CA SER A 295 10.45 20.88 -4.75
C SER A 295 11.05 19.55 -4.29
N ALA A 296 11.35 18.65 -5.22
CA ALA A 296 11.90 17.36 -4.86
C ALA A 296 13.34 17.50 -4.33
N VAL A 297 13.66 16.82 -3.24
CA VAL A 297 15.01 16.68 -2.69
C VAL A 297 15.37 15.21 -2.78
N VAL A 298 16.37 14.91 -3.60
CA VAL A 298 16.76 13.53 -3.88
C VAL A 298 18.16 13.30 -3.34
N TYR A 299 18.32 12.29 -2.51
CA TYR A 299 19.61 11.85 -1.99
C TYR A 299 20.03 10.58 -2.72
N PHE A 300 21.08 10.68 -3.52
CA PHE A 300 21.67 9.56 -4.22
C PHE A 300 22.77 8.95 -3.36
N HIS A 301 22.73 7.63 -3.23
CA HIS A 301 23.67 6.85 -2.45
C HIS A 301 24.28 5.78 -3.34
N ASP A 302 25.55 5.44 -3.08
CA ASP A 302 26.25 4.35 -3.75
C ASP A 302 26.33 4.50 -5.29
N GLU A 303 26.47 5.74 -5.78
CA GLU A 303 26.49 6.13 -7.21
C GLU A 303 27.46 5.34 -8.11
N LYS A 304 28.49 4.71 -7.53
CA LYS A 304 29.41 3.81 -8.24
C LYS A 304 28.71 2.59 -8.87
N ASN A 305 27.55 2.20 -8.36
CA ASN A 305 26.77 1.05 -8.85
C ASN A 305 25.75 1.43 -9.94
N LYS A 306 25.78 2.68 -10.44
CA LYS A 306 24.89 3.12 -11.52
C LYS A 306 25.11 2.30 -12.78
N ALA A 307 24.03 1.98 -13.47
CA ALA A 307 24.11 1.40 -14.81
C ALA A 307 24.81 2.39 -15.75
N ALA A 308 25.94 1.95 -16.32
CA ALA A 308 26.74 2.75 -17.23
C ALA A 308 26.26 2.60 -18.67
N GLU A 309 26.27 1.37 -19.20
CA GLU A 309 25.91 1.03 -20.58
C GLU A 309 25.26 -0.36 -20.61
N GLY A 310 24.12 -0.49 -21.29
CA GLY A 310 23.35 -1.74 -21.34
C GLY A 310 22.73 -2.17 -20.00
N GLY A 311 22.12 -3.36 -20.02
CA GLY A 311 21.46 -3.97 -18.86
C GLY A 311 20.12 -3.36 -18.48
N ILE A 312 19.58 -3.86 -17.35
CA ILE A 312 18.23 -3.51 -16.88
C ILE A 312 18.31 -3.00 -15.44
N CYS A 313 17.91 -1.75 -15.24
CA CYS A 313 17.67 -1.17 -13.93
C CYS A 313 16.30 -1.58 -13.41
N VAL A 314 16.28 -2.16 -12.21
CA VAL A 314 15.05 -2.60 -11.54
C VAL A 314 14.86 -1.78 -10.27
N ALA A 315 13.70 -1.15 -10.12
CA ALA A 315 13.36 -0.36 -8.94
C ALA A 315 11.98 -0.75 -8.38
N ASN A 316 11.78 -0.52 -7.08
CA ASN A 316 10.42 -0.53 -6.50
C ASN A 316 9.62 0.69 -7.00
N HIS A 317 8.29 0.56 -7.06
CA HIS A 317 7.44 1.50 -7.79
C HIS A 317 6.34 2.14 -6.94
N THR A 318 6.45 3.45 -6.73
CA THR A 318 5.49 4.24 -5.96
C THR A 318 4.62 5.11 -6.85
N SER A 319 5.17 5.68 -7.93
CA SER A 319 4.42 6.49 -8.88
C SER A 319 5.17 6.76 -10.18
N PRO A 320 4.53 7.36 -11.21
CA PRO A 320 5.23 7.77 -12.42
C PRO A 320 6.26 8.89 -12.17
N LEU A 321 6.23 9.53 -11.00
CA LEU A 321 7.26 10.48 -10.59
C LEU A 321 8.62 9.80 -10.40
N ASP A 322 8.65 8.49 -10.10
CA ASP A 322 9.88 7.71 -9.91
C ASP A 322 10.81 7.85 -11.11
N VAL A 323 10.25 7.80 -12.32
CA VAL A 323 10.99 8.00 -13.58
C VAL A 323 11.67 9.37 -13.60
N THR A 324 10.96 10.43 -13.21
CA THR A 324 11.53 11.78 -13.19
C THR A 324 12.62 11.91 -12.14
N ILE A 325 12.43 11.31 -10.97
CA ILE A 325 13.42 11.34 -9.88
C ILE A 325 14.70 10.61 -10.28
N LEU A 326 14.61 9.37 -10.76
CA LEU A 326 15.77 8.62 -11.23
C LEU A 326 16.46 9.31 -12.41
N SER A 327 15.67 9.91 -13.31
CA SER A 327 16.20 10.62 -14.49
C SER A 327 16.87 11.96 -14.18
N THR A 328 16.96 12.37 -12.91
CA THR A 328 17.72 13.56 -12.51
C THR A 328 19.22 13.31 -12.39
N ASP A 329 19.63 12.04 -12.21
CA ASP A 329 21.02 11.63 -12.02
C ASP A 329 21.56 10.75 -13.15
N ASN A 330 20.73 9.88 -13.74
CA ASN A 330 21.08 9.09 -14.92
C ASN A 330 20.01 9.19 -16.01
N VAL A 331 20.23 8.62 -17.19
CA VAL A 331 19.26 8.60 -18.29
C VAL A 331 18.95 7.17 -18.69
N TYR A 332 17.65 6.88 -18.85
CA TYR A 332 17.16 5.53 -19.06
C TYR A 332 16.27 5.42 -20.29
N ALA A 333 16.29 4.26 -20.94
CA ALA A 333 15.22 3.83 -21.82
C ALA A 333 14.05 3.35 -20.95
N LEU A 334 12.84 3.78 -21.28
CA LEU A 334 11.66 3.46 -20.46
C LEU A 334 10.89 2.34 -21.12
N ILE A 335 10.39 1.42 -20.30
CA ILE A 335 9.38 0.43 -20.70
C ILE A 335 8.07 0.79 -20.05
N GLY A 336 7.00 0.83 -20.83
CA GLY A 336 5.67 1.05 -20.27
C GLY A 336 4.55 0.91 -21.28
N GLN A 337 3.33 1.06 -20.80
CA GLN A 337 2.15 1.09 -21.66
C GLN A 337 2.03 2.45 -22.36
N ARG A 338 1.55 2.49 -23.60
CA ARG A 338 1.16 3.76 -24.24
C ARG A 338 0.01 4.42 -23.48
N HIS A 339 0.17 5.70 -23.19
CA HIS A 339 -0.84 6.56 -22.56
C HIS A 339 -1.33 7.64 -23.52
N SER A 340 -2.52 8.17 -23.26
CA SER A 340 -3.09 9.34 -23.95
C SER A 340 -2.91 10.62 -23.10
N GLY A 341 -3.43 11.75 -23.58
CA GLY A 341 -3.38 13.03 -22.87
C GLY A 341 -1.96 13.59 -22.68
N LEU A 342 -1.73 14.25 -21.54
CA LEU A 342 -0.45 14.88 -21.22
C LEU A 342 0.71 13.87 -21.13
N LEU A 343 0.47 12.71 -20.51
CA LEU A 343 1.46 11.63 -20.44
C LEU A 343 1.82 11.11 -21.83
N GLY A 344 0.84 10.91 -22.70
CA GLY A 344 1.09 10.53 -24.10
C GLY A 344 1.90 11.57 -24.87
N LEU A 345 1.68 12.86 -24.63
CA LEU A 345 2.49 13.93 -25.22
C LEU A 345 3.95 13.86 -24.74
N MET A 346 4.17 13.67 -23.44
CA MET A 346 5.51 13.51 -22.88
C MET A 346 6.20 12.25 -23.43
N GLN A 347 5.50 11.11 -23.49
CA GLN A 347 6.00 9.86 -24.08
C GLN A 347 6.45 10.07 -25.54
N ARG A 348 5.61 10.69 -26.37
CA ARG A 348 5.97 11.03 -27.75
C ARG A 348 7.14 12.01 -27.83
N ALA A 349 7.30 12.89 -26.84
CA ALA A 349 8.42 13.81 -26.80
C ALA A 349 9.75 13.09 -26.52
N ILE A 350 9.80 12.22 -25.51
CA ILE A 350 11.02 11.50 -25.16
C ILE A 350 11.40 10.45 -26.20
N SER A 351 10.41 9.79 -26.83
CA SER A 351 10.64 8.83 -27.93
C SER A 351 11.32 9.42 -29.16
N ARG A 352 11.31 10.75 -29.34
CA ARG A 352 12.05 11.41 -30.43
C ARG A 352 13.56 11.44 -30.21
N ALA A 353 13.99 11.34 -28.96
CA ALA A 353 15.39 11.53 -28.57
C ALA A 353 16.08 10.22 -28.18
N SER A 354 15.36 9.26 -27.60
CA SER A 354 15.89 7.94 -27.21
C SER A 354 14.97 6.79 -27.63
N ALA A 355 15.54 5.59 -27.76
CA ALA A 355 14.81 4.35 -28.00
C ALA A 355 14.04 3.88 -26.74
N HIS A 356 12.93 4.55 -26.42
CA HIS A 356 11.97 4.09 -25.42
C HIS A 356 11.04 3.01 -26.01
N ILE A 357 10.65 2.04 -25.20
CA ILE A 357 9.81 0.91 -25.62
C ILE A 357 8.42 1.09 -25.00
N PHE A 358 7.43 1.43 -25.82
CA PHE A 358 6.05 1.61 -25.36
C PHE A 358 5.11 0.63 -26.05
N PHE A 359 4.49 -0.26 -25.28
CA PHE A 359 3.62 -1.30 -25.78
C PHE A 359 2.14 -0.91 -25.73
N GLU A 360 1.35 -1.49 -26.63
CA GLU A 360 -0.11 -1.48 -26.52
C GLU A 360 -0.60 -2.51 -25.49
N ARG A 361 -1.80 -2.31 -24.92
CA ARG A 361 -2.35 -3.21 -23.89
C ARG A 361 -2.49 -4.66 -24.37
N SER A 362 -2.75 -4.86 -25.67
CA SER A 362 -2.83 -6.16 -26.32
C SER A 362 -1.45 -6.84 -26.38
N GLU A 363 -0.43 -6.09 -26.79
CA GLU A 363 0.95 -6.60 -26.96
C GLU A 363 1.61 -6.97 -25.64
N VAL A 364 1.31 -6.26 -24.54
CA VAL A 364 1.84 -6.60 -23.20
C VAL A 364 1.42 -8.00 -22.75
N ARG A 365 0.34 -8.56 -23.31
CA ARG A 365 -0.08 -9.94 -23.02
C ARG A 365 0.84 -10.98 -23.67
N ASP A 366 1.51 -10.63 -24.77
CA ASP A 366 2.50 -11.48 -25.42
C ASP A 366 3.87 -11.34 -24.73
N ARG A 367 4.10 -12.20 -23.74
CA ARG A 367 5.34 -12.22 -22.96
C ARG A 367 6.56 -12.54 -23.81
N ALA A 368 6.42 -13.37 -24.85
CA ALA A 368 7.53 -13.76 -25.70
C ALA A 368 8.00 -12.58 -26.55
N PHE A 369 7.04 -11.81 -27.09
CA PHE A 369 7.34 -10.58 -27.81
C PHE A 369 8.06 -9.55 -26.93
N VAL A 370 7.53 -9.26 -25.72
CA VAL A 370 8.15 -8.29 -24.80
C VAL A 370 9.57 -8.71 -24.42
N THR A 371 9.78 -9.98 -24.09
CA THR A 371 11.09 -10.51 -23.69
C THR A 371 12.09 -10.38 -24.83
N ARG A 372 11.68 -10.72 -26.06
CA ARG A 372 12.52 -10.58 -27.26
C ARG A 372 12.92 -9.12 -27.50
N THR A 373 11.98 -8.18 -27.46
CA THR A 373 12.28 -6.75 -27.64
C THR A 373 13.25 -6.22 -26.59
N MET A 374 13.11 -6.67 -25.33
CA MET A 374 14.04 -6.32 -24.26
C MET A 374 15.44 -6.88 -24.53
N SER A 375 15.55 -8.15 -24.94
CA SER A 375 16.83 -8.77 -25.29
C SER A 375 17.52 -8.04 -26.46
N GLU A 376 16.77 -7.69 -27.51
CA GLU A 376 17.30 -6.94 -28.67
C GLU A 376 17.74 -5.51 -28.29
N HIS A 377 17.08 -4.88 -27.30
CA HIS A 377 17.50 -3.57 -26.81
C HIS A 377 18.77 -3.66 -25.97
N VAL A 378 18.84 -4.62 -25.05
CA VAL A 378 20.00 -4.83 -24.17
C VAL A 378 21.24 -5.27 -24.94
N GLY A 379 21.07 -6.02 -26.03
CA GLY A 379 22.17 -6.46 -26.89
C GLY A 379 22.88 -5.34 -27.65
N ASP A 380 22.32 -4.12 -27.69
CA ASP A 380 22.94 -2.96 -28.31
C ASP A 380 23.59 -2.05 -27.24
N PRO A 381 24.93 -2.02 -27.13
CA PRO A 381 25.63 -1.21 -26.12
C PRO A 381 25.47 0.30 -26.34
N LEU A 382 25.03 0.74 -27.52
CA LEU A 382 24.80 2.16 -27.81
C LEU A 382 23.47 2.67 -27.26
N LYS A 383 22.57 1.77 -26.83
CA LYS A 383 21.29 2.13 -26.25
C LYS A 383 21.42 2.37 -24.75
N LEU A 384 20.53 3.21 -24.23
CA LEU A 384 20.45 3.51 -22.81
C LEU A 384 20.02 2.27 -22.01
N PRO A 385 20.48 2.13 -20.75
CA PRO A 385 19.99 1.08 -19.86
C PRO A 385 18.48 1.18 -19.71
N ILE A 386 17.82 0.04 -19.68
CA ILE A 386 16.37 -0.05 -19.50
C ILE A 386 16.05 0.25 -18.04
N LEU A 387 15.05 1.08 -17.78
CA LEU A 387 14.44 1.22 -16.45
C LEU A 387 13.09 0.49 -16.45
N ILE A 388 12.95 -0.47 -15.54
CA ILE A 388 11.71 -1.24 -15.35
C ILE A 388 11.31 -1.29 -13.86
N PHE A 389 10.00 -1.30 -13.67
CA PHE A 389 9.35 -1.46 -12.38
C PHE A 389 8.60 -2.79 -12.37
N PRO A 390 9.26 -3.90 -12.01
CA PRO A 390 8.74 -5.25 -12.22
C PRO A 390 7.56 -5.61 -11.33
N GLU A 391 7.17 -4.76 -10.38
CA GLU A 391 5.90 -4.89 -9.64
C GLU A 391 4.67 -4.81 -10.57
N GLY A 392 4.79 -4.10 -11.70
CA GLY A 392 3.71 -3.92 -12.68
C GLY A 392 2.55 -3.04 -12.20
N THR A 393 2.67 -2.42 -11.03
CA THR A 393 1.71 -1.45 -10.48
C THR A 393 2.43 -0.48 -9.54
N CYS A 394 1.83 0.69 -9.31
CA CYS A 394 2.25 1.57 -8.24
C CYS A 394 1.64 1.08 -6.91
N ILE A 395 2.47 1.07 -5.86
CA ILE A 395 2.10 0.77 -4.47
C ILE A 395 2.53 1.87 -3.53
N ASN A 396 1.95 1.92 -2.33
CA ASN A 396 2.47 2.81 -1.30
C ASN A 396 3.88 2.37 -0.90
N ASN A 397 4.72 3.33 -0.55
CA ASN A 397 6.16 3.13 -0.38
C ASN A 397 6.53 2.42 0.95
N THR A 398 5.69 1.48 1.40
CA THR A 398 5.83 0.72 2.66
C THR A 398 6.27 -0.73 2.43
N SER A 399 6.02 -1.28 1.25
CA SER A 399 6.33 -2.66 0.86
C SER A 399 6.92 -2.72 -0.55
N VAL A 400 7.26 -3.93 -1.00
CA VAL A 400 7.56 -4.27 -2.40
C VAL A 400 6.73 -5.50 -2.76
N MET A 401 5.97 -5.42 -3.84
CA MET A 401 5.17 -6.56 -4.33
C MET A 401 6.03 -7.59 -5.07
N MET A 402 5.42 -8.74 -5.39
CA MET A 402 6.05 -9.75 -6.23
C MET A 402 6.53 -9.16 -7.56
N PHE A 403 7.80 -9.42 -7.89
CA PHE A 403 8.38 -9.03 -9.16
C PHE A 403 7.97 -9.99 -10.28
N LYS A 404 7.54 -9.44 -11.40
CA LYS A 404 7.23 -10.23 -12.61
C LYS A 404 8.54 -10.75 -13.21
N LYS A 405 8.59 -12.06 -13.49
CA LYS A 405 9.78 -12.75 -14.00
C LYS A 405 10.29 -12.31 -15.39
N GLY A 406 9.46 -11.66 -16.23
CA GLY A 406 9.79 -11.39 -17.63
C GLY A 406 11.09 -10.62 -17.86
N SER A 407 11.40 -9.62 -17.01
CA SER A 407 12.67 -8.89 -17.10
C SER A 407 13.90 -9.71 -16.68
N PHE A 408 13.68 -10.77 -15.92
CA PHE A 408 14.74 -11.65 -15.39
C PHE A 408 15.02 -12.85 -16.31
N GLU A 409 14.16 -13.09 -17.31
CA GLU A 409 14.35 -14.11 -18.35
C GLU A 409 15.35 -13.68 -19.43
N VAL A 410 15.61 -12.39 -19.58
CA VAL A 410 16.53 -11.81 -20.59
C VAL A 410 17.99 -12.25 -20.39
N GLY A 411 18.39 -12.65 -19.17
CA GLY A 411 19.73 -13.16 -18.89
C GLY A 411 20.84 -12.11 -18.93
N THR A 412 20.53 -10.85 -18.60
CA THR A 412 21.49 -9.74 -18.52
C THR A 412 21.74 -9.30 -17.08
N THR A 413 22.74 -8.45 -16.88
CA THR A 413 23.02 -7.80 -15.60
C THR A 413 21.86 -6.91 -15.16
N ILE A 414 21.34 -7.17 -13.96
CA ILE A 414 20.32 -6.35 -13.31
C ILE A 414 21.00 -5.35 -12.38
N TYR A 415 20.60 -4.08 -12.48
CA TYR A 415 21.04 -3.00 -11.60
C TYR A 415 19.91 -2.64 -10.63
N PRO A 416 19.91 -3.16 -9.40
CA PRO A 416 18.82 -2.93 -8.47
C PRO A 416 18.90 -1.51 -7.90
N ILE A 417 17.74 -0.89 -7.69
CA ILE A 417 17.61 0.45 -7.14
C ILE A 417 16.54 0.40 -6.05
N ALA A 418 16.90 0.81 -4.83
CA ALA A 418 15.92 1.00 -3.78
C ALA A 418 15.54 2.48 -3.67
N MET A 419 14.23 2.76 -3.65
CA MET A 419 13.66 4.10 -3.52
C MET A 419 12.80 4.18 -2.25
N LYS A 420 13.12 5.12 -1.36
CA LYS A 420 12.32 5.42 -0.17
C LYS A 420 11.92 6.88 -0.13
N TYR A 421 10.61 7.13 -0.15
CA TYR A 421 10.00 8.43 0.02
C TYR A 421 9.75 8.73 1.50
N ASP A 422 9.82 10.02 1.83
CA ASP A 422 9.40 10.53 3.14
C ASP A 422 7.99 11.10 3.06
N SER A 423 7.01 10.29 3.45
CA SER A 423 5.59 10.63 3.40
C SER A 423 5.22 11.81 4.30
N ARG A 424 6.07 12.21 5.26
CA ARG A 424 5.83 13.37 6.14
C ARG A 424 5.70 14.69 5.38
N PHE A 425 6.28 14.81 4.18
CA PHE A 425 6.30 16.04 3.37
C PHE A 425 5.38 16.00 2.15
N GLY A 426 4.97 14.81 1.75
CA GLY A 426 4.10 14.57 0.61
C GLY A 426 4.00 13.08 0.34
N ASP A 427 2.78 12.58 0.18
CA ASP A 427 2.56 11.21 -0.26
C ASP A 427 2.76 11.11 -1.77
N ALA A 428 3.84 10.47 -2.19
CA ALA A 428 4.17 10.28 -3.61
C ALA A 428 3.35 9.15 -4.25
N PHE A 429 2.59 8.35 -3.50
CA PHE A 429 1.86 7.21 -4.05
C PHE A 429 0.78 7.65 -5.05
N TRP A 430 0.77 7.08 -6.25
CA TRP A 430 -0.30 7.32 -7.23
C TRP A 430 -1.23 6.12 -7.37
N ASN A 431 -2.52 6.35 -7.09
CA ASN A 431 -3.55 5.37 -7.39
C ASN A 431 -4.26 5.66 -8.72
N SER A 432 -3.85 5.00 -9.80
CA SER A 432 -4.41 5.21 -11.14
C SER A 432 -5.87 4.79 -11.31
N SER A 433 -6.44 3.98 -10.41
CA SER A 433 -7.86 3.60 -10.47
C SER A 433 -8.78 4.63 -9.83
N GLU A 434 -8.25 5.48 -8.95
CA GLU A 434 -9.03 6.49 -8.21
C GLU A 434 -8.72 7.91 -8.68
N GLN A 435 -7.46 8.18 -9.07
CA GLN A 435 -6.97 9.53 -9.32
C GLN A 435 -6.53 9.71 -10.76
N GLY A 436 -7.02 10.78 -11.38
CA GLY A 436 -6.54 11.25 -12.68
C GLY A 436 -5.12 11.81 -12.60
N TRP A 437 -4.41 11.86 -13.74
CA TRP A 437 -3.05 12.41 -13.77
C TRP A 437 -2.97 13.89 -13.35
N PHE A 438 -3.94 14.69 -13.78
CA PHE A 438 -4.00 16.11 -13.41
C PHE A 438 -4.21 16.29 -11.90
N GLU A 439 -5.14 15.53 -11.31
CA GLU A 439 -5.39 15.53 -9.86
C GLU A 439 -4.13 15.13 -9.09
N TYR A 440 -3.46 14.06 -9.52
CA TYR A 440 -2.19 13.63 -8.94
C TYR A 440 -1.11 14.73 -9.04
N LEU A 441 -0.94 15.34 -10.22
CA LEU A 441 0.03 16.40 -10.42
C LEU A 441 -0.27 17.62 -9.52
N MET A 442 -1.54 18.03 -9.43
CA MET A 442 -1.96 19.10 -8.53
C MET A 442 -1.63 18.76 -7.08
N ARG A 443 -1.91 17.52 -6.63
CA ARG A 443 -1.55 17.03 -5.28
C ARG A 443 -0.04 17.11 -5.01
N MET A 444 0.78 16.72 -5.99
CA MET A 444 2.25 16.82 -5.88
C MET A 444 2.73 18.28 -5.84
N MET A 445 2.24 19.11 -6.75
CA MET A 445 2.60 20.54 -6.84
C MET A 445 2.19 21.35 -5.61
N THR A 446 1.33 20.82 -4.77
CA THR A 446 0.85 21.45 -3.55
C THR A 446 1.26 20.70 -2.28
N SER A 447 2.07 19.65 -2.39
CA SER A 447 2.72 19.01 -1.22
C SER A 447 3.84 19.91 -0.67
N TRP A 448 4.36 19.69 0.53
CA TRP A 448 5.41 20.58 1.06
C TRP A 448 6.72 20.41 0.33
N ALA A 449 7.15 19.17 0.15
CA ALA A 449 8.31 18.76 -0.62
C ALA A 449 8.16 17.28 -0.96
N ILE A 450 8.89 16.81 -1.97
CA ILE A 450 9.01 15.38 -2.24
C ILE A 450 10.43 14.96 -1.88
N ILE A 451 10.60 14.25 -0.77
CA ILE A 451 11.93 13.79 -0.36
C ILE A 451 12.05 12.32 -0.70
N CYS A 452 13.11 11.97 -1.43
CA CYS A 452 13.37 10.60 -1.87
C CYS A 452 14.83 10.25 -1.64
N ASN A 453 15.08 9.10 -1.04
CA ASN A 453 16.39 8.48 -0.99
C ASN A 453 16.46 7.39 -2.06
N VAL A 454 17.51 7.43 -2.87
CA VAL A 454 17.77 6.50 -3.96
C VAL A 454 19.10 5.81 -3.69
N TRP A 455 19.06 4.49 -3.50
CA TRP A 455 20.26 3.68 -3.32
C TRP A 455 20.51 2.85 -4.58
N TYR A 456 21.65 3.07 -5.21
CA TYR A 456 22.14 2.21 -6.28
C TYR A 456 22.82 0.98 -5.68
N LEU A 457 22.20 -0.19 -5.83
CA LEU A 457 22.70 -1.44 -5.26
C LEU A 457 23.71 -2.11 -6.20
N PRO A 458 24.62 -2.94 -5.68
CA PRO A 458 25.57 -3.68 -6.50
C PRO A 458 24.86 -4.43 -7.64
N PRO A 459 25.42 -4.44 -8.85
CA PRO A 459 24.86 -5.19 -9.98
C PRO A 459 24.74 -6.68 -9.63
N MET A 460 23.67 -7.31 -10.13
CA MET A 460 23.35 -8.70 -9.86
C MET A 460 23.17 -9.45 -11.17
N GLU A 461 23.76 -10.63 -11.25
CA GLU A 461 23.57 -11.58 -12.35
C GLU A 461 22.94 -12.85 -11.82
N ARG A 462 22.32 -13.60 -12.72
CA ARG A 462 21.70 -14.89 -12.41
C ARG A 462 22.80 -15.89 -12.03
N LEU A 463 22.63 -16.56 -10.89
CA LEU A 463 23.58 -17.57 -10.43
C LEU A 463 23.41 -18.88 -11.22
N GLU A 464 24.44 -19.73 -11.18
CA GLU A 464 24.38 -21.05 -11.80
C GLU A 464 23.27 -21.89 -11.15
N GLY A 465 22.36 -22.43 -11.97
CA GLY A 465 21.22 -23.23 -11.51
C GLY A 465 20.05 -22.45 -10.89
N GLU A 466 20.18 -21.13 -10.66
CA GLU A 466 19.07 -20.28 -10.20
C GLU A 466 18.04 -20.13 -11.33
N ASP A 467 16.74 -20.13 -11.05
CA ASP A 467 15.72 -19.83 -12.06
C ASP A 467 15.42 -18.32 -12.18
N ALA A 468 14.58 -17.91 -13.12
CA ALA A 468 14.26 -16.48 -13.29
C ALA A 468 13.41 -15.89 -12.14
N ILE A 469 12.63 -16.73 -11.46
CA ILE A 469 11.75 -16.35 -10.35
C ILE A 469 12.57 -16.18 -9.08
N ASP A 470 13.46 -17.13 -8.77
CA ASP A 470 14.41 -17.09 -7.68
C ASP A 470 15.34 -15.89 -7.81
N PHE A 471 15.82 -15.62 -9.02
CA PHE A 471 16.61 -14.42 -9.28
C PHE A 471 15.81 -13.14 -9.02
N ALA A 472 14.56 -13.07 -9.50
CA ALA A 472 13.68 -11.94 -9.23
C ALA A 472 13.43 -11.73 -7.73
N ASN A 473 13.22 -12.82 -6.99
CA ASN A 473 13.01 -12.80 -5.54
C ASN A 473 14.27 -12.35 -4.78
N ARG A 474 15.45 -12.80 -5.20
CA ARG A 474 16.72 -12.35 -4.61
C ARG A 474 16.96 -10.85 -4.82
N VAL A 475 16.66 -10.35 -6.03
CA VAL A 475 16.73 -8.91 -6.33
C VAL A 475 15.69 -8.12 -5.52
N LYS A 476 14.43 -8.58 -5.48
CA LYS A 476 13.34 -8.01 -4.68
C LYS A 476 13.74 -7.88 -3.22
N LYS A 477 14.23 -8.96 -2.61
CA LYS A 477 14.66 -9.01 -1.20
C LYS A 477 15.80 -8.04 -0.91
N THR A 478 16.73 -7.87 -1.85
CA THR A 478 17.84 -6.91 -1.72
C THR A 478 17.34 -5.46 -1.72
N ILE A 479 16.41 -5.14 -2.63
CA ILE A 479 15.75 -3.83 -2.71
C ILE A 479 14.94 -3.57 -1.43
N ALA A 480 14.10 -4.52 -1.01
CA ALA A 480 13.26 -4.41 0.17
C ALA A 480 14.09 -4.20 1.44
N LYS A 481 15.16 -5.00 1.62
CA LYS A 481 16.08 -4.88 2.75
C LYS A 481 16.77 -3.52 2.79
N ARG A 482 17.27 -3.01 1.66
CA ARG A 482 17.95 -1.70 1.62
C ARG A 482 16.98 -0.54 1.86
N GLY A 483 15.79 -0.60 1.26
CA GLY A 483 14.76 0.42 1.39
C GLY A 483 14.03 0.40 2.73
N GLY A 484 14.20 -0.64 3.55
CA GLY A 484 13.39 -0.83 4.77
C GLY A 484 11.91 -1.04 4.43
N LEU A 485 11.64 -1.80 3.36
CA LEU A 485 10.30 -2.11 2.86
C LEU A 485 9.94 -3.55 3.24
N VAL A 486 8.65 -3.80 3.46
CA VAL A 486 8.14 -5.16 3.68
C VAL A 486 8.18 -5.94 2.37
N ASP A 487 8.82 -7.10 2.38
CA ASP A 487 8.88 -8.01 1.23
C ASP A 487 7.59 -8.85 1.17
N LEU A 488 6.79 -8.69 0.11
CA LEU A 488 5.52 -9.41 -0.07
C LEU A 488 5.57 -10.32 -1.30
N ASP A 489 4.96 -11.50 -1.16
CA ASP A 489 4.85 -12.48 -2.25
C ASP A 489 3.55 -12.32 -3.06
N TRP A 490 2.77 -11.29 -2.73
CA TRP A 490 1.51 -10.98 -3.39
C TRP A 490 1.71 -10.28 -4.74
N ASP A 491 0.84 -10.62 -5.68
CA ASP A 491 0.81 -10.01 -7.01
C ASP A 491 0.10 -8.65 -6.98
N GLY A 492 0.76 -7.60 -7.50
CA GLY A 492 0.18 -6.26 -7.61
C GLY A 492 -1.11 -6.18 -8.46
N GLY A 493 -1.40 -7.20 -9.27
CA GLY A 493 -2.65 -7.34 -10.01
C GLY A 493 -3.90 -7.45 -9.14
N LEU A 494 -3.74 -7.88 -7.87
CA LEU A 494 -4.83 -7.91 -6.87
C LEU A 494 -5.45 -6.54 -6.63
N LYS A 495 -4.74 -5.45 -6.95
CA LYS A 495 -5.28 -4.08 -6.91
C LYS A 495 -6.57 -3.89 -7.71
N ARG A 496 -6.75 -4.65 -8.80
CA ARG A 496 -7.84 -4.45 -9.77
C ARG A 496 -8.68 -5.70 -10.00
N ALA A 497 -8.15 -6.87 -9.64
CA ALA A 497 -8.84 -8.13 -9.86
C ALA A 497 -9.80 -8.41 -8.70
N LYS A 498 -11.07 -8.64 -9.02
CA LYS A 498 -11.99 -9.29 -8.08
C LYS A 498 -11.58 -10.75 -7.96
N VAL A 499 -11.81 -11.33 -6.78
CA VAL A 499 -11.68 -12.78 -6.59
C VAL A 499 -12.58 -13.48 -7.63
N PRO A 500 -12.05 -14.42 -8.42
CA PRO A 500 -12.85 -15.18 -9.38
C PRO A 500 -14.07 -15.80 -8.72
N LYS A 501 -15.25 -15.63 -9.33
CA LYS A 501 -16.52 -16.20 -8.81
C LYS A 501 -16.42 -17.70 -8.54
N LYS A 502 -15.67 -18.43 -9.38
CA LYS A 502 -15.40 -19.87 -9.20
C LYS A 502 -14.76 -20.19 -7.85
N LEU A 503 -13.78 -19.40 -7.41
CA LEU A 503 -13.14 -19.60 -6.10
C LEU A 503 -14.09 -19.27 -4.95
N VAL A 504 -14.94 -18.26 -5.12
CA VAL A 504 -15.98 -17.91 -4.14
C VAL A 504 -16.99 -19.06 -3.99
N VAL A 505 -17.47 -19.61 -5.12
CA VAL A 505 -18.41 -20.75 -5.11
C VAL A 505 -17.75 -21.99 -4.50
N GLN A 506 -16.52 -22.32 -4.90
CA GLN A 506 -15.78 -23.43 -4.29
C GLN A 506 -15.61 -23.26 -2.78
N GLN A 507 -15.40 -22.03 -2.31
CA GLN A 507 -15.32 -21.73 -0.89
C GLN A 507 -16.68 -21.92 -0.17
N GLN A 508 -17.78 -21.50 -0.82
CA GLN A 508 -19.14 -21.71 -0.32
C GLN A 508 -19.51 -23.20 -0.28
N ASP A 509 -19.13 -23.97 -1.31
CA ASP A 509 -19.35 -25.41 -1.37
C ASP A 509 -18.64 -26.14 -0.24
N ARG A 510 -17.37 -25.80 0.02
CA ARG A 510 -16.61 -26.35 1.16
C ARG A 510 -17.30 -26.08 2.50
N TYR A 511 -17.85 -24.87 2.68
CA TYR A 511 -18.61 -24.52 3.87
C TYR A 511 -19.89 -25.34 4.00
N PHE A 512 -20.66 -25.44 2.91
CA PHE A 512 -21.87 -26.23 2.88
C PHE A 512 -21.60 -27.70 3.22
N SER A 513 -20.57 -28.30 2.61
CA SER A 513 -20.15 -29.67 2.91
C SER A 513 -19.79 -29.86 4.38
N ARG A 514 -19.10 -28.89 5.00
CA ARG A 514 -18.78 -28.93 6.44
C ARG A 514 -20.05 -28.92 7.31
N MET A 515 -21.00 -28.04 7.01
CA MET A 515 -22.27 -27.99 7.74
C MET A 515 -23.12 -29.25 7.57
N ALA A 516 -23.07 -29.86 6.39
CA ALA A 516 -23.86 -31.04 6.06
C ALA A 516 -23.45 -32.28 6.87
N ARG A 517 -22.22 -32.33 7.42
CA ARG A 517 -21.71 -33.44 8.24
C ARG A 517 -22.30 -33.51 9.65
N TYR A 518 -22.98 -32.47 10.14
CA TYR A 518 -23.52 -32.46 11.51
C TYR A 518 -24.82 -33.27 11.62
N THR A 519 -24.75 -34.37 12.37
CA THR A 519 -25.90 -35.16 12.83
C THR A 519 -26.10 -34.96 14.34
N SER A 520 -27.34 -34.93 14.82
CA SER A 520 -27.61 -34.72 16.26
C SER A 520 -28.53 -35.77 16.86
N TYR A 521 -28.26 -36.17 18.09
CA TYR A 521 -29.20 -36.97 18.89
C TYR A 521 -30.21 -36.06 19.60
N SER A 522 -31.48 -36.43 19.56
CA SER A 522 -32.49 -35.92 20.50
C SER A 522 -32.57 -36.90 21.67
N GLU A 523 -32.15 -36.50 22.86
CA GLU A 523 -32.44 -37.28 24.07
C GLU A 523 -33.97 -37.28 24.27
N LYS A 524 -34.63 -38.39 23.92
CA LYS A 524 -35.96 -38.68 24.47
C LYS A 524 -35.77 -39.01 25.96
N THR A 525 -36.16 -38.09 26.83
CA THR A 525 -36.39 -38.36 28.25
C THR A 525 -37.37 -39.54 28.38
N LYS A 526 -36.93 -40.58 29.09
CA LYS A 526 -37.72 -41.78 29.44
C LYS A 526 -38.69 -41.44 30.58
N GLU A 527 -39.96 -41.81 30.39
CA GLU A 527 -41.06 -42.08 31.35
C GLU A 527 -42.35 -42.02 30.47
N ASP A 528 -43.17 -43.05 30.23
CA ASP A 528 -43.67 -44.14 31.08
C ASP A 528 -44.02 -45.41 30.25
N GLU A 529 -44.06 -46.55 30.95
CA GLU A 529 -44.58 -47.85 30.49
C GLU A 529 -46.12 -47.84 30.37
N THR A 530 -46.69 -48.45 29.33
CA THR A 530 -47.58 -49.64 29.41
C THR A 530 -48.13 -50.02 28.02
N ASP A 531 -47.92 -51.30 27.68
CA ASP A 531 -48.71 -52.24 26.85
C ASP A 531 -49.56 -51.72 25.68
N ASP A 532 -49.21 -52.09 24.45
CA ASP A 532 -49.76 -53.28 23.77
C ASP A 532 -49.04 -53.49 22.41
N ALA A 533 -48.92 -54.74 21.99
CA ALA A 533 -48.19 -55.15 20.80
C ALA A 533 -49.07 -55.11 19.54
N THR A 534 -48.64 -54.37 18.51
CA THR A 534 -48.85 -54.74 17.10
C THR A 534 -47.78 -54.12 16.20
N GLU A 535 -47.30 -54.93 15.27
CA GLU A 535 -46.38 -54.61 14.18
C GLU A 535 -46.97 -53.55 13.23
N ASP A 536 -46.18 -52.55 12.80
CA ASP A 536 -45.83 -52.33 11.38
C ASP A 536 -45.14 -50.97 11.10
N GLN A 537 -44.13 -51.06 10.23
CA GLN A 537 -43.70 -50.15 9.15
C GLN A 537 -43.43 -48.65 9.39
N ASP A 538 -42.17 -48.30 9.10
CA ASP A 538 -41.73 -47.32 8.10
C ASP A 538 -42.24 -45.87 8.20
N SER A 539 -41.34 -44.94 8.53
CA SER A 539 -41.27 -43.65 7.81
C SER A 539 -39.98 -42.90 8.16
N CYS A 540 -39.03 -42.97 7.23
CA CYS A 540 -37.99 -41.97 7.07
C CYS A 540 -38.69 -40.69 6.57
N GLU A 541 -38.88 -39.68 7.41
CA GLU A 541 -39.31 -38.36 6.92
C GLU A 541 -38.14 -37.70 6.17
N ASP A 542 -38.27 -37.71 4.83
CA ASP A 542 -37.35 -37.08 3.89
C ASP A 542 -37.15 -35.58 4.21
N VAL A 543 -35.88 -35.20 4.28
CA VAL A 543 -35.32 -33.83 4.48
C VAL A 543 -35.85 -32.82 3.44
N ILE A 544 -36.40 -33.30 2.32
CA ILE A 544 -37.01 -32.49 1.26
C ILE A 544 -38.33 -31.85 1.72
N SER A 545 -39.08 -32.47 2.64
CA SER A 545 -40.36 -31.94 3.14
C SER A 545 -40.20 -30.66 3.98
N PHE A 546 -39.03 -30.45 4.58
CA PHE A 546 -38.73 -29.27 5.39
C PHE A 546 -38.49 -28.03 4.51
N VAL A 547 -37.84 -28.19 3.36
CA VAL A 547 -37.59 -27.10 2.41
C VAL A 547 -38.90 -26.64 1.76
N ALA A 548 -39.81 -27.56 1.46
CA ALA A 548 -41.14 -27.22 0.92
C ALA A 548 -42.01 -26.41 1.91
N LYS A 549 -41.77 -26.52 3.22
CA LYS A 549 -42.47 -25.75 4.26
C LYS A 549 -41.87 -24.37 4.55
N SER A 550 -40.72 -24.04 3.96
CA SER A 550 -39.99 -22.78 4.24
C SER A 550 -40.46 -21.55 3.44
N GLY A 551 -41.44 -21.70 2.54
CA GLY A 551 -42.13 -20.57 1.91
C GLY A 551 -41.32 -19.78 0.86
N TYR A 552 -40.15 -20.26 0.45
CA TYR A 552 -39.42 -19.68 -0.68
C TYR A 552 -40.07 -20.07 -2.01
N LYS A 553 -40.58 -19.09 -2.75
CA LYS A 553 -41.05 -19.31 -4.13
C LYS A 553 -39.88 -19.20 -5.09
N LEU A 554 -39.87 -20.10 -6.08
CA LEU A 554 -38.85 -20.21 -7.13
C LEU A 554 -38.79 -18.97 -8.07
N GLU A 555 -39.74 -18.05 -7.93
CA GLU A 555 -39.93 -16.84 -8.74
C GLU A 555 -39.06 -15.65 -8.26
N ASP A 556 -38.42 -15.75 -7.08
CA ASP A 556 -37.61 -14.68 -6.49
C ASP A 556 -36.11 -14.71 -6.91
N LEU A 557 -35.74 -15.52 -7.90
CA LEU A 557 -34.39 -15.56 -8.47
C LEU A 557 -34.28 -14.57 -9.65
N PRO A 558 -33.25 -13.69 -9.69
CA PRO A 558 -33.08 -12.76 -10.81
C PRO A 558 -32.85 -13.49 -12.14
N GLU A 559 -33.56 -13.04 -13.19
CA GLU A 559 -33.72 -13.68 -14.51
C GLU A 559 -32.46 -13.71 -15.40
N ASP A 560 -31.33 -13.17 -14.94
CA ASP A 560 -30.14 -12.96 -15.77
C ASP A 560 -29.16 -14.15 -15.75
N ALA A 561 -29.61 -15.32 -15.30
CA ALA A 561 -28.82 -16.55 -15.21
C ALA A 561 -28.75 -17.35 -16.54
N VAL A 562 -28.94 -16.68 -17.68
CA VAL A 562 -28.72 -17.25 -19.01
C VAL A 562 -27.63 -16.44 -19.69
N VAL A 563 -26.42 -17.01 -19.72
CA VAL A 563 -25.41 -16.62 -20.72
C VAL A 563 -25.27 -17.82 -21.65
N ASP A 564 -25.62 -17.58 -22.91
CA ASP A 564 -25.39 -18.47 -24.04
C ASP A 564 -23.92 -18.90 -24.10
N ASP A 565 -23.72 -20.21 -24.18
CA ASP A 565 -22.43 -20.87 -24.32
C ASP A 565 -22.02 -20.88 -25.79
N ASP A 566 -21.52 -19.75 -26.29
CA ASP A 566 -20.84 -19.68 -27.59
C ASP A 566 -19.37 -19.31 -27.36
N ARG A 567 -18.55 -20.32 -27.04
CA ARG A 567 -17.10 -20.35 -27.35
C ARG A 567 -16.59 -21.79 -27.29
N GLU A 568 -16.53 -22.40 -28.48
CA GLU A 568 -15.68 -23.55 -28.78
C GLU A 568 -14.22 -23.21 -28.45
N GLU A 569 -13.60 -24.01 -27.57
CA GLU A 569 -12.20 -24.49 -27.58
C GLU A 569 -11.77 -24.88 -26.15
N ASP A 570 -12.08 -26.12 -25.77
CA ASP A 570 -11.18 -27.11 -25.16
C ASP A 570 -12.03 -28.25 -24.58
N ARG A 571 -12.30 -29.25 -25.41
CA ARG A 571 -13.06 -30.45 -25.06
C ARG A 571 -12.11 -31.65 -25.02
N SER A 572 -11.36 -31.78 -23.92
CA SER A 572 -10.88 -33.07 -23.43
C SER A 572 -10.42 -32.90 -21.97
N GLU A 573 -11.35 -33.12 -21.04
CA GLU A 573 -11.17 -33.37 -19.57
C GLU A 573 -12.25 -32.72 -18.68
N ILE A 574 -13.52 -32.65 -19.10
CA ILE A 574 -14.64 -32.45 -18.14
C ILE A 574 -15.85 -33.23 -18.63
N GLU A 575 -15.87 -34.52 -18.35
CA GLU A 575 -17.08 -35.35 -18.48
C GLU A 575 -17.43 -35.89 -17.09
N ASN A 576 -18.06 -35.05 -16.25
CA ASN A 576 -18.96 -35.45 -15.13
C ASN A 576 -19.36 -34.30 -14.19
N VAL A 577 -19.84 -33.17 -14.73
CA VAL A 577 -20.60 -32.21 -13.92
C VAL A 577 -21.96 -32.00 -14.57
N ARG A 578 -22.96 -32.75 -14.10
CA ARG A 578 -24.36 -32.47 -14.47
C ARG A 578 -24.80 -31.14 -13.84
N PRO A 579 -25.52 -30.26 -14.56
CA PRO A 579 -26.03 -29.03 -13.99
C PRO A 579 -27.05 -29.31 -12.88
N VAL A 580 -27.07 -28.45 -11.86
CA VAL A 580 -27.97 -28.52 -10.69
C VAL A 580 -29.46 -28.69 -11.09
N ARG A 581 -29.86 -28.16 -12.24
CA ARG A 581 -31.24 -28.23 -12.76
C ARG A 581 -31.68 -29.64 -13.15
N GLU A 582 -30.78 -30.49 -13.63
CA GLU A 582 -31.10 -31.89 -14.01
C GLU A 582 -31.16 -32.84 -12.81
N ARG A 583 -30.45 -32.52 -11.71
CA ARG A 583 -30.55 -33.32 -10.48
C ARG A 583 -31.89 -33.10 -9.76
N ILE A 584 -32.50 -31.93 -9.93
CA ILE A 584 -33.82 -31.60 -9.38
C ILE A 584 -34.95 -32.21 -10.24
N SER A 585 -34.82 -32.25 -11.57
CA SER A 585 -35.84 -32.83 -12.45
C SER A 585 -35.85 -34.37 -12.49
N ALA A 586 -34.67 -35.02 -12.41
CA ALA A 586 -34.57 -36.47 -12.44
C ALA A 586 -35.17 -37.15 -11.19
N SER A 587 -35.22 -36.44 -10.05
CA SER A 587 -35.85 -36.94 -8.81
C SER A 587 -37.36 -36.70 -8.76
N ALA A 588 -37.91 -35.81 -9.60
CA ALA A 588 -39.34 -35.51 -9.64
C ALA A 588 -40.15 -36.46 -10.54
N ASN A 589 -39.52 -37.07 -11.56
CA ASN A 589 -40.22 -37.91 -12.55
C ASN A 589 -40.27 -39.41 -12.21
N THR A 590 -39.85 -39.84 -11.02
CA THR A 590 -39.96 -41.26 -10.58
C THR A 590 -41.15 -41.55 -9.66
N LYS A 591 -42.05 -40.58 -9.43
CA LYS A 591 -43.30 -40.79 -8.68
C LYS A 591 -44.49 -40.01 -9.27
N ALA A 592 -44.74 -40.19 -10.56
CA ALA A 592 -46.04 -39.92 -11.18
C ALA A 592 -46.47 -41.14 -11.99
N GLY A 593 -47.01 -42.12 -11.27
CA GLY A 593 -48.05 -43.03 -11.74
C GLY A 593 -49.30 -42.68 -10.96
#